data_AF-A0A7Y9VZ85-F1
#
_entry.id   AF-A0A7Y9VZ85-F1
#
_cell.length_a   1.000
_cell.length_b   1.000
_cell.length_c   1.000
_cell.angle_alpha   90.00
_cell.angle_beta   90.00
_cell.angle_gamma   90.00
#
_symmetry.space_group_name_H-M   'P 1'
#
loop_
_entity.id
_entity.type
_entity.pdbx_description
1 polymer ?
#
loop_
_entity_poly.entity_id
_entity_poly.type
_entity_poly.pdbx_seq_one_letter_code
_entity_poly.pdbx_strand_id
1 'polypeptide(L)'
;MANDADFEVPVTPDVGSVKDLPPEMIQQLKVRLVGAAKLHDVWADPIMFNGGTILVLLLTTLATLLPSTNFTWVAPLCSALAGLFVAMERALGFGARWRYHREMRFAYESIIDMLDFFPVIPPPERPKYIRDIFAALYAVRSRESAIPNAGTNSAPT
;
A
#
# COMPACT_ATOMS: atom_id res chain seq x y z
N MET A 1 3.33 -36.30 4.34
CA MET A 1 3.97 -35.24 5.14
C MET A 1 4.98 -34.58 4.22
N ALA A 2 4.58 -33.49 3.55
CA ALA A 2 5.45 -32.76 2.62
C ALA A 2 6.06 -31.58 3.40
N ASN A 3 7.37 -31.41 3.20
CA ASN A 3 8.26 -30.53 3.95
C ASN A 3 7.73 -29.11 4.10
N ASP A 4 7.93 -28.59 5.31
CA ASP A 4 7.87 -27.17 5.63
C ASP A 4 8.63 -26.40 4.55
N ALA A 5 7.92 -25.48 3.88
CA ALA A 5 8.54 -24.54 2.98
C ALA A 5 9.55 -23.73 3.80
N ASP A 6 10.83 -23.99 3.57
CA ASP A 6 11.92 -23.13 3.99
C ASP A 6 11.65 -21.75 3.38
N PHE A 7 10.95 -20.91 4.15
CA PHE A 7 10.92 -19.48 3.91
C PHE A 7 12.36 -19.03 4.10
N GLU A 8 13.10 -18.91 2.99
CA GLU A 8 14.41 -18.25 2.99
C GLU A 8 14.20 -16.90 3.66
N VAL A 9 14.73 -16.77 4.87
CA VAL A 9 14.70 -15.52 5.60
C VAL A 9 15.40 -14.53 4.68
N PRO A 10 14.71 -13.46 4.27
CA PRO A 10 15.19 -12.66 3.16
C PRO A 10 16.51 -12.01 3.61
N VAL A 11 17.59 -12.31 2.86
CA VAL A 11 18.98 -12.02 3.25
C VAL A 11 19.12 -10.50 3.42
N THR A 12 19.20 -10.05 4.67
CA THR A 12 19.49 -8.65 4.97
C THR A 12 20.87 -8.32 4.40
N PRO A 13 21.03 -7.22 3.64
CA PRO A 13 22.33 -6.83 3.12
C PRO A 13 23.35 -6.72 4.26
N ASP A 14 24.55 -7.25 4.07
CA ASP A 14 25.64 -7.15 5.06
C ASP A 14 26.15 -5.70 5.13
N VAL A 15 25.52 -4.91 6.00
CA VAL A 15 25.91 -3.54 6.33
C VAL A 15 26.93 -3.48 7.48
N GLY A 16 27.45 -4.61 7.95
CA GLY A 16 28.30 -4.68 9.15
C GLY A 16 29.60 -3.88 9.06
N SER A 17 30.04 -3.55 7.84
CA SER A 17 31.23 -2.74 7.57
C SER A 17 30.97 -1.23 7.46
N VAL A 18 29.70 -0.79 7.37
CA VAL A 18 29.34 0.62 7.18
C VAL A 18 29.27 1.32 8.54
N LYS A 19 30.29 2.15 8.82
CA LYS A 19 30.40 2.87 10.10
C LYS A 19 29.66 4.21 10.11
N ASP A 20 29.43 4.80 8.94
CA ASP A 20 28.75 6.09 8.80
C ASP A 20 28.12 6.21 7.41
N LEU A 21 27.17 7.13 7.26
CA LEU A 21 26.53 7.45 5.98
C LEU A 21 27.00 8.83 5.50
N PRO A 22 27.65 8.92 4.32
CA PRO A 22 28.00 10.21 3.74
C PRO A 22 26.76 11.09 3.51
N PRO A 23 26.84 12.41 3.73
CA PRO A 23 25.71 13.32 3.51
C PRO A 23 25.11 13.23 2.10
N GLU A 24 25.96 13.04 1.09
CA GLU A 24 25.55 12.87 -0.31
C GLU A 24 24.70 11.61 -0.50
N MET A 25 25.08 10.50 0.14
CA MET A 25 24.34 9.25 0.07
C MET A 25 22.97 9.39 0.75
N ILE A 26 22.91 10.08 1.89
CA ILE A 26 21.65 10.40 2.58
C ILE A 26 20.74 11.21 1.65
N GLN A 27 21.26 12.24 1.00
CA GLN A 27 20.48 13.06 0.08
C GLN A 27 19.99 12.26 -1.13
N GLN A 28 20.85 11.43 -1.73
CA GLN A 28 20.46 10.55 -2.84
C GLN A 28 19.37 9.56 -2.44
N LEU A 29 19.48 8.94 -1.26
CA LEU A 29 18.46 8.05 -0.71
C LEU A 29 17.15 8.80 -0.52
N LYS A 30 17.15 9.97 0.11
CA LYS A 30 15.94 10.80 0.29
C LYS A 30 15.26 11.10 -1.04
N VAL A 31 15.99 11.54 -2.06
CA VAL A 31 15.42 11.81 -3.39
C VAL A 31 14.75 10.58 -3.98
N ARG A 32 15.41 9.41 -3.89
CA ARG A 32 14.84 8.14 -4.39
C ARG A 32 13.60 7.72 -3.61
N LEU A 33 13.61 7.85 -2.28
CA LEU A 33 12.51 7.48 -1.41
C LEU A 33 11.30 8.42 -1.59
N VAL A 34 11.52 9.72 -1.77
CA VAL A 34 10.46 10.67 -2.13
C VAL A 34 9.84 10.31 -3.48
N GLY A 35 10.67 9.92 -4.45
CA GLY A 35 10.18 9.40 -5.73
C GLY A 35 9.30 8.15 -5.55
N ALA A 36 9.77 7.18 -4.76
CA ALA A 36 9.02 5.96 -4.46
C ALA A 36 7.70 6.25 -3.72
N ALA A 37 7.72 7.09 -2.69
CA ALA A 37 6.52 7.49 -1.94
C ALA A 37 5.45 8.12 -2.86
N LYS A 38 5.87 8.95 -3.83
CA LYS A 38 4.97 9.56 -4.81
C LYS A 38 4.32 8.55 -5.76
N LEU A 39 4.99 7.44 -6.09
CA LEU A 39 4.39 6.38 -6.90
C LEU A 39 3.20 5.71 -6.19
N HIS A 40 3.17 5.77 -4.87
CA HIS A 40 2.05 5.28 -4.07
C HIS A 40 1.02 6.36 -3.74
N ASP A 41 1.13 7.58 -4.28
CA ASP A 41 0.08 8.61 -4.16
C ASP A 41 -1.02 8.40 -5.21
N VAL A 42 -1.75 7.28 -5.09
CA VAL A 42 -2.79 6.88 -6.05
C VAL A 42 -4.16 7.35 -5.58
N TRP A 43 -4.73 8.32 -6.29
CA TRP A 43 -6.03 8.94 -5.97
C TRP A 43 -7.23 8.18 -6.54
N ALA A 44 -7.03 7.35 -7.57
CA ALA A 44 -8.12 6.62 -8.21
C ALA A 44 -8.76 5.59 -7.27
N ASP A 45 -7.96 4.80 -6.56
CA ASP A 45 -8.43 3.75 -5.65
C ASP A 45 -9.33 4.28 -4.50
N PRO A 46 -8.98 5.36 -3.77
CA PRO A 46 -9.86 5.92 -2.74
C PRO A 46 -11.15 6.52 -3.30
N ILE A 47 -11.08 7.14 -4.48
CA ILE A 47 -12.28 7.70 -5.14
C ILE A 47 -13.23 6.57 -5.54
N MET A 48 -12.71 5.51 -6.16
CA MET A 48 -13.52 4.36 -6.57
C MET A 48 -14.11 3.62 -5.36
N PHE A 49 -13.33 3.43 -4.30
CA PHE A 49 -13.80 2.76 -3.09
C PHE A 49 -14.88 3.56 -2.35
N ASN A 50 -14.60 4.83 -2.00
CA ASN A 50 -15.54 5.65 -1.24
C ASN A 50 -16.73 6.08 -2.10
N GLY A 51 -16.49 6.52 -3.33
CA GLY A 51 -17.54 6.93 -4.27
C GLY A 51 -18.45 5.77 -4.66
N GLY A 52 -17.87 4.59 -4.94
CA GLY A 52 -18.64 3.37 -5.19
C GLY A 52 -19.51 2.97 -4.00
N THR A 53 -18.97 3.07 -2.78
CA THR A 53 -19.73 2.79 -1.55
C THR A 53 -20.92 3.74 -1.39
N ILE A 54 -20.70 5.05 -1.54
CA ILE A 54 -21.77 6.06 -1.47
C ILE A 54 -22.85 5.76 -2.51
N LEU A 55 -22.45 5.45 -3.74
CA LEU A 55 -23.38 5.13 -4.82
C LEU A 55 -24.20 3.88 -4.54
N VAL A 56 -23.57 2.81 -4.02
CA VAL A 56 -24.29 1.59 -3.59
C VAL A 56 -25.31 1.91 -2.49
N LEU A 57 -24.93 2.71 -1.49
CA LEU A 57 -25.84 3.12 -0.41
C LEU A 57 -27.03 3.94 -0.95
N LEU A 58 -26.78 4.85 -1.89
CA LEU A 58 -27.82 5.63 -2.53
C LEU A 58 -28.77 4.72 -3.35
N LEU A 59 -28.23 3.83 -4.17
CA LEU A 59 -29.01 2.91 -5.00
C LEU A 59 -29.84 1.95 -4.14
N THR A 60 -29.29 1.42 -3.05
CA THR A 60 -30.02 0.53 -2.13
C THR A 60 -31.12 1.28 -1.36
N THR A 61 -30.86 2.52 -0.95
CA THR A 61 -31.87 3.40 -0.35
C THR A 61 -33.02 3.66 -1.33
N LEU A 62 -32.71 4.05 -2.56
CA LEU A 62 -33.70 4.28 -3.61
C LEU A 62 -34.50 3.00 -3.94
N ALA A 63 -33.82 1.86 -4.05
CA ALA A 63 -34.49 0.57 -4.29
C ALA A 63 -35.49 0.19 -3.19
N THR A 64 -35.25 0.66 -1.96
CA THR A 64 -36.13 0.41 -0.81
C THR A 64 -37.33 1.37 -0.77
N LEU A 65 -37.15 2.63 -1.18
CA LEU A 65 -38.18 3.67 -1.10
C LEU A 65 -39.09 3.77 -2.35
N LEU A 66 -38.59 3.39 -3.53
CA LEU A 66 -39.32 3.51 -4.79
C LEU A 66 -40.44 2.48 -5.06
N PRO A 67 -40.53 1.30 -4.41
CA PRO A 67 -41.62 0.35 -4.65
C PRO A 67 -43.01 0.92 -4.36
N SER A 68 -43.13 2.00 -3.60
CA SER A 68 -44.39 2.71 -3.34
C SER A 68 -44.78 3.71 -4.44
N THR A 69 -44.08 3.73 -5.58
CA THR A 69 -44.33 4.63 -6.71
C THR A 69 -44.80 3.88 -7.95
N ASN A 70 -45.26 4.61 -8.98
CA ASN A 70 -45.67 4.03 -10.27
C ASN A 70 -44.49 3.46 -11.09
N PHE A 71 -43.24 3.61 -10.64
CA PHE A 71 -42.04 3.21 -11.38
C PHE A 71 -41.47 1.88 -10.86
N THR A 72 -42.22 0.79 -11.06
CA THR A 72 -41.89 -0.56 -10.53
C THR A 72 -40.59 -1.15 -11.07
N TRP A 73 -40.08 -0.68 -12.22
CA TRP A 73 -38.82 -1.13 -12.83
C TRP A 73 -37.57 -0.47 -12.26
N VAL A 74 -37.70 0.66 -11.55
CA VAL A 74 -36.54 1.42 -11.06
C VAL A 74 -35.88 0.73 -9.87
N ALA A 75 -36.68 0.15 -8.96
CA ALA A 75 -36.18 -0.59 -7.82
C ALA A 75 -35.27 -1.79 -8.21
N PRO A 76 -35.67 -2.70 -9.13
CA PRO A 76 -34.79 -3.78 -9.57
C PRO A 76 -33.55 -3.28 -10.33
N LEU A 77 -33.65 -2.18 -11.10
CA LEU A 77 -32.50 -1.57 -11.75
C LEU A 77 -31.48 -1.05 -10.73
N CYS A 78 -31.94 -0.31 -9.72
CA CYS A 78 -31.08 0.19 -8.64
C CYS A 78 -30.39 -0.96 -7.90
N SER A 79 -31.10 -2.04 -7.59
CA SER A 79 -30.54 -3.24 -6.97
C SER A 79 -29.50 -3.93 -7.86
N ALA A 80 -29.75 -4.06 -9.16
CA ALA A 80 -28.80 -4.65 -10.11
C ALA A 80 -27.52 -3.82 -10.22
N LEU A 81 -27.64 -2.49 -10.30
CA LEU A 81 -26.50 -1.58 -10.33
C LEU A 81 -25.71 -1.64 -9.01
N ALA A 82 -26.38 -1.64 -7.87
CA ALA A 82 -25.72 -1.81 -6.56
C ALA A 82 -24.93 -3.13 -6.50
N GLY A 83 -25.54 -4.22 -6.96
CA GLY A 83 -24.89 -5.53 -7.05
C GLY A 83 -23.65 -5.51 -7.96
N LEU A 84 -23.72 -4.83 -9.10
CA LEU A 84 -22.59 -4.66 -10.01
C LEU A 84 -21.42 -3.92 -9.35
N PHE A 85 -21.67 -2.80 -8.67
CA PHE A 85 -20.62 -2.04 -7.98
C PHE A 85 -19.97 -2.86 -6.86
N VAL A 86 -20.75 -3.64 -6.10
CA VAL A 86 -20.22 -4.56 -5.09
C VAL A 86 -19.35 -5.66 -5.74
N ALA A 87 -19.80 -6.23 -6.85
CA ALA A 87 -19.02 -7.23 -7.58
C ALA A 87 -17.70 -6.65 -8.13
N MET A 88 -17.73 -5.42 -8.66
CA MET A 88 -16.54 -4.70 -9.13
C MET A 88 -15.55 -4.43 -7.99
N GLU A 89 -16.02 -3.98 -6.83
CA GLU A 89 -15.16 -3.79 -5.66
C GLU A 89 -14.47 -5.10 -5.25
N ARG A 90 -15.21 -6.20 -5.20
CA ARG A 90 -14.65 -7.51 -4.85
C ARG A 90 -13.65 -8.03 -5.87
N ALA A 91 -13.92 -7.81 -7.16
CA ALA A 91 -13.04 -8.25 -8.23
C ALA A 91 -11.74 -7.44 -8.26
N LEU A 92 -11.84 -6.11 -8.22
CA LEU A 92 -10.70 -5.20 -8.44
C LEU A 92 -10.00 -4.77 -7.14
N GLY A 93 -10.63 -4.97 -5.98
CA GLY A 93 -10.03 -4.76 -4.67
C GLY A 93 -9.63 -3.31 -4.39
N PHE A 94 -10.38 -2.32 -4.89
CA PHE A 94 -10.03 -0.89 -4.77
C PHE A 94 -9.71 -0.47 -3.32
N GLY A 95 -10.48 -0.96 -2.34
CA GLY A 95 -10.23 -0.67 -0.93
C GLY A 95 -8.94 -1.30 -0.41
N ALA A 96 -8.59 -2.51 -0.85
CA ALA A 96 -7.34 -3.17 -0.45
C ALA A 96 -6.13 -2.48 -1.08
N ARG A 97 -6.21 -2.14 -2.38
CA ARG A 97 -5.17 -1.42 -3.12
C ARG A 97 -4.92 -0.03 -2.55
N TRP A 98 -5.97 0.71 -2.21
CA TRP A 98 -5.83 2.01 -1.56
C TRP A 98 -5.07 1.92 -0.23
N ARG A 99 -5.45 0.98 0.65
CA ARG A 99 -4.76 0.77 1.94
C ARG A 99 -3.30 0.38 1.72
N TYR A 100 -3.03 -0.52 0.77
CA TYR A 100 -1.68 -0.90 0.38
C TYR A 100 -0.82 0.31 -0.04
N HIS A 101 -1.32 1.13 -0.97
CA HIS A 101 -0.61 2.34 -1.41
C HIS A 101 -0.37 3.31 -0.26
N ARG A 102 -1.36 3.50 0.61
CA ARG A 102 -1.22 4.36 1.80
C ARG A 102 -0.16 3.83 2.77
N GLU A 103 -0.16 2.53 3.06
CA GLU A 103 0.84 1.89 3.93
C GLU A 103 2.25 1.99 3.36
N MET A 104 2.43 1.70 2.06
CA MET A 104 3.74 1.82 1.41
C MET A 104 4.27 3.25 1.43
N ARG A 105 3.40 4.24 1.16
CA ARG A 105 3.75 5.65 1.23
C ARG A 105 4.24 6.03 2.63
N PHE A 106 3.49 5.68 3.68
CA PHE A 106 3.89 5.98 5.06
C PHE A 106 5.18 5.27 5.47
N ALA A 107 5.39 4.04 4.99
CA ALA A 107 6.63 3.32 5.27
C ALA A 107 7.84 4.06 4.65
N TYR A 108 7.72 4.56 3.41
CA TYR A 108 8.75 5.39 2.80
C TYR A 108 8.98 6.72 3.52
N GLU A 109 7.92 7.42 3.91
CA GLU A 109 8.01 8.65 4.69
C GLU A 109 8.72 8.40 6.03
N SER A 110 8.44 7.29 6.71
CA SER A 110 9.11 6.94 7.97
C SER A 110 10.62 6.68 7.82
N ILE A 111 11.05 6.11 6.69
CA ILE A 111 12.49 5.91 6.41
C ILE A 111 13.16 7.25 6.10
N ILE A 112 12.47 8.17 5.43
CA ILE A 112 12.96 9.54 5.22
C ILE A 112 13.16 10.23 6.58
N ASP A 113 12.20 10.13 7.49
CA ASP A 113 12.32 10.65 8.86
C ASP A 113 13.52 10.03 9.58
N MET A 114 13.71 8.70 9.47
CA MET A 114 14.89 8.04 10.04
C MET A 114 16.19 8.66 9.51
N LEU A 115 16.28 8.92 8.20
CA LEU A 115 17.43 9.58 7.57
C LEU A 115 17.57 11.06 7.96
N ASP A 116 16.49 11.75 8.31
CA ASP A 116 16.53 13.11 8.87
C ASP A 116 17.06 13.14 10.30
N PHE A 117 16.77 12.12 11.11
CA PHE A 117 17.30 11.97 12.46
C PHE A 117 18.74 11.47 12.51
N PHE A 118 19.23 10.80 11.46
CA PHE A 118 20.58 10.21 11.45
C PHE A 118 21.72 11.15 11.92
N PRO A 119 21.80 12.42 11.48
CA PRO A 119 22.88 13.33 11.88
C PRO A 119 22.96 13.62 13.37
N VAL A 120 21.84 13.52 14.10
CA VAL A 120 21.78 13.78 15.55
C VAL A 120 22.06 12.54 16.40
N ILE A 121 22.20 11.35 15.78
CA ILE A 121 22.52 10.11 16.48
C ILE A 121 24.00 10.10 16.93
N PRO A 122 24.27 9.73 18.19
CA PRO A 122 25.64 9.59 18.70
C PRO A 122 26.49 8.62 17.85
N PRO A 123 27.76 8.92 17.57
CA PRO A 123 28.65 8.04 16.79
C PRO A 123 28.67 6.56 17.20
N PRO A 124 28.64 6.16 18.49
CA PRO A 124 28.64 4.74 18.86
C PRO A 124 27.34 4.01 18.48
N GLU A 125 26.23 4.72 18.30
CA GLU A 125 24.91 4.15 17.99
C GLU A 125 24.61 4.15 16.48
N ARG A 126 25.34 4.94 15.69
CA ARG A 126 25.15 5.07 14.24
C ARG A 126 25.16 3.73 13.50
N PRO A 127 26.08 2.77 13.74
CA PRO A 127 26.08 1.51 12.99
C PRO A 127 24.79 0.71 13.19
N LYS A 128 24.23 0.70 14.41
CA LYS A 128 22.95 0.05 14.69
C LYS A 128 21.82 0.77 13.95
N TYR A 129 21.80 2.10 14.01
CA TYR A 129 20.77 2.90 13.36
C TYR A 129 20.79 2.77 11.82
N ILE A 130 21.98 2.68 11.22
CA ILE A 130 22.16 2.38 9.79
C ILE A 130 21.54 1.03 9.44
N ARG A 131 21.85 -0.01 10.22
CA ARG A 131 21.25 -1.34 10.02
C ARG A 131 19.72 -1.29 10.11
N ASP A 132 19.18 -0.53 11.06
CA ASP A 132 17.73 -0.39 11.23
C ASP A 132 17.09 0.33 10.03
N ILE A 133 17.73 1.38 9.47
CA ILE A 133 17.30 2.04 8.22
C ILE A 133 17.26 1.04 7.06
N PHE A 134 18.33 0.26 6.86
CA PHE A 134 18.41 -0.69 5.74
C PHE A 134 17.47 -1.88 5.92
N ALA A 135 17.28 -2.37 7.14
CA ALA A 135 16.29 -3.39 7.45
C ALA A 135 14.87 -2.91 7.14
N ALA A 136 14.53 -1.67 7.52
CA ALA A 136 13.25 -1.05 7.18
C ALA A 136 13.09 -0.90 5.66
N LEU A 137 14.12 -0.40 4.96
CA LEU A 137 14.10 -0.26 3.51
C LEU A 137 13.89 -1.60 2.80
N TYR A 138 14.59 -2.64 3.23
CA TYR A 138 14.48 -3.98 2.67
C TYR A 138 13.09 -4.58 2.91
N ALA A 139 12.56 -4.43 4.12
CA ALA A 139 11.20 -4.87 4.45
C ALA A 139 10.15 -4.20 3.57
N VAL A 140 10.26 -2.89 3.31
CA VAL A 140 9.33 -2.17 2.40
C VAL A 140 9.49 -2.66 0.96
N ARG A 141 10.73 -2.75 0.46
CA ARG A 141 11.02 -3.19 -0.91
C ARG A 141 10.51 -4.61 -1.21
N SER A 142 10.64 -5.52 -0.24
CA SER A 142 10.14 -6.89 -0.39
C SER A 142 8.62 -6.99 -0.59
N ARG A 143 7.87 -5.95 -0.18
CA ARG A 143 6.41 -5.89 -0.29
C ARG A 143 5.93 -5.18 -1.56
N GLU A 144 6.79 -4.48 -2.30
CA GLU A 144 6.40 -3.61 -3.43
C GLU A 144 5.69 -4.37 -4.57
N SER A 145 6.02 -5.66 -4.75
CA SER A 145 5.41 -6.51 -5.78
C SER A 145 4.05 -7.08 -5.39
N ALA A 146 3.64 -6.97 -4.12
CA ALA A 146 2.44 -7.61 -3.58
C ALA A 146 1.18 -6.74 -3.68
N ILE A 147 0.95 -6.10 -4.84
CA ILE A 147 -0.23 -5.26 -5.06
C ILE A 147 -1.49 -6.15 -5.00
N PRO A 148 -2.45 -5.87 -4.10
CA PRO A 148 -3.68 -6.66 -3.99
C PRO A 148 -4.46 -6.69 -5.31
N ASN A 149 -4.98 -7.86 -5.67
CA ASN A 149 -5.86 -8.08 -6.82
C ASN A 149 -5.26 -7.66 -8.18
N ALA A 150 -3.93 -7.55 -8.31
CA ALA A 150 -3.26 -7.19 -9.57
C ALA A 150 -3.16 -8.35 -10.59
N GLY A 151 -3.52 -9.58 -10.19
CA GLY A 151 -3.35 -10.79 -11.01
C GLY A 151 -1.92 -11.32 -10.92
N THR A 152 -1.78 -12.62 -10.60
CA THR A 152 -0.53 -13.39 -10.42
C THR A 152 0.72 -12.59 -10.04
N ASN A 153 1.06 -12.64 -8.76
CA ASN A 153 2.38 -12.29 -8.24
C ASN A 153 3.44 -13.12 -8.98
N SER A 154 4.09 -12.55 -10.00
CA SER A 154 5.42 -13.01 -10.36
C SER A 154 6.27 -12.81 -9.11
N ALA A 155 6.77 -13.91 -8.55
CA ALA A 155 7.60 -13.91 -7.35
C ALA A 155 8.70 -12.85 -7.45
N PRO A 156 9.11 -12.21 -6.34
CA PRO A 156 10.28 -11.34 -6.36
C PRO A 156 11.48 -12.18 -6.82
N THR A 157 12.04 -11.83 -7.98
CA THR A 157 13.35 -12.29 -8.46
C THR A 157 14.46 -11.46 -7.84
#